data_AF-A0A146MAT1-F1
#
_entry.id   AF-A0A146MAT1-F1
#
_cell.length_a   1.000
_cell.length_b   1.000
_cell.length_c   1.000
_cell.angle_alpha   90.00
_cell.angle_beta   90.00
_cell.angle_gamma   90.00
#
_symmetry.space_group_name_H-M   'P 1'
#
loop_
_entity.id
_entity.type
_entity.pdbx_description
1 polymer ?
#
loop_
_entity_poly.entity_id
_entity_poly.type
_entity_poly.pdbx_seq_one_letter_code
_entity_poly.pdbx_strand_id
1 'polypeptide(L)'
;MACGLLRHTTSYHQYNVIRTRDPALIDKCDIVVDVGCVYDPCHHRYDHHQSSFDGTMTTDKRAYKTRLSSAGLVYKHFGKQIIDDYVSACLSSGGGGGD
;
A
#
# COMPACT_ATOMS: atom_id res chain seq x y z
N MET A 1 -4.95 7.23 -4.91
CA MET A 1 -4.80 5.80 -5.23
C MET A 1 -4.23 4.99 -4.06
N ALA A 2 -3.12 5.41 -3.44
CA ALA A 2 -2.50 4.68 -2.31
C ALA A 2 -3.49 4.33 -1.17
N CYS A 3 -4.22 5.32 -0.64
CA CYS A 3 -5.22 5.07 0.41
C CYS A 3 -6.33 4.10 -0.03
N GLY A 4 -6.69 4.10 -1.32
CA GLY A 4 -7.68 3.17 -1.87
C GLY A 4 -7.21 1.72 -1.81
N LEU A 5 -5.96 1.46 -2.21
CA LEU A 5 -5.35 0.12 -2.09
C LEU A 5 -5.28 -0.33 -0.63
N LEU A 6 -4.86 0.56 0.29
CA LEU A 6 -4.79 0.24 1.72
C LEU A 6 -6.15 -0.16 2.30
N ARG A 7 -7.26 0.40 1.79
CA ARG A 7 -8.61 0.01 2.24
C ARG A 7 -8.97 -1.44 1.92
N HIS A 8 -8.26 -2.08 1.00
CA HIS A 8 -8.46 -3.50 0.67
C HIS A 8 -7.56 -4.44 1.49
N THR A 9 -6.78 -3.91 2.42
CA THR A 9 -6.03 -4.73 3.37
C THR A 9 -6.85 -4.97 4.63
N THR A 10 -6.71 -6.14 5.24
CA THR A 10 -7.35 -6.43 6.53
C THR A 10 -6.92 -5.44 7.62
N SER A 11 -5.65 -5.03 7.64
CA SER A 11 -5.10 -4.15 8.67
C SER A 11 -5.62 -2.72 8.59
N TYR A 12 -5.80 -2.16 7.38
CA TYR A 12 -6.07 -0.72 7.21
C TYR A 12 -7.47 -0.39 6.66
N HIS A 13 -8.34 -1.38 6.42
CA HIS A 13 -9.66 -1.15 5.81
C HIS A 13 -10.54 -0.11 6.55
N GLN A 14 -10.44 -0.05 7.88
CA GLN A 14 -11.22 0.87 8.73
C GLN A 14 -10.43 2.08 9.24
N TYR A 15 -9.19 2.29 8.79
CA TYR A 15 -8.38 3.38 9.31
C TYR A 15 -8.93 4.73 8.83
N ASN A 16 -8.82 5.74 9.71
CA ASN A 16 -9.15 7.11 9.36
C ASN A 16 -8.04 7.70 8.47
N VAL A 17 -8.44 8.48 7.46
CA VAL A 17 -7.48 9.15 6.57
C VAL A 17 -7.32 10.59 7.01
N ILE A 18 -6.15 10.92 7.54
CA ILE A 18 -5.77 12.29 7.87
C ILE A 18 -4.98 12.86 6.70
N ARG A 19 -5.47 13.95 6.09
CA ARG A 19 -4.75 14.68 5.05
C ARG A 19 -3.98 15.83 5.70
N THR A 20 -2.66 15.73 5.78
CA THR A 20 -1.82 16.73 6.44
C THR A 20 -0.42 16.78 5.84
N ARG A 21 0.29 17.88 6.10
CA ARG A 21 1.75 18.02 5.90
C ARG A 21 2.47 18.43 7.19
N ASP A 22 1.75 18.46 8.31
CA ASP A 22 2.31 18.73 9.64
C ASP A 22 3.18 17.53 10.07
N PRO A 23 4.49 17.71 10.27
CA PRO A 23 5.39 16.64 10.70
C PRO A 23 4.94 15.98 12.00
N ALA A 24 4.41 16.74 12.96
CA ALA A 24 4.01 16.22 14.26
C ALA A 24 2.77 15.29 14.18
N LEU A 25 1.92 15.47 13.17
CA LEU A 25 0.82 14.54 12.88
C LEU A 25 1.30 13.35 12.06
N ILE A 26 2.19 13.57 11.08
CA ILE A 26 2.78 12.51 10.27
C ILE A 26 3.48 11.47 11.15
N ASP A 27 4.27 11.92 12.13
CA ASP A 27 5.02 11.04 13.03
C ASP A 27 4.13 10.14 13.88
N LYS A 28 2.89 10.56 14.14
CA LYS A 28 1.90 9.81 14.93
C LYS A 28 1.10 8.80 14.11
N CYS A 29 1.15 8.87 12.78
CA CYS A 29 0.37 7.97 11.92
C CYS A 29 1.04 6.59 11.84
N ASP A 30 0.21 5.53 11.85
CA ASP A 30 0.67 4.15 11.69
C ASP A 30 1.22 3.86 10.29
N ILE A 31 0.64 4.51 9.27
CA ILE A 31 1.04 4.39 7.87
C ILE A 31 0.97 5.77 7.19
N VAL A 32 2.00 6.09 6.41
CA VAL A 32 2.13 7.38 5.72
C VAL A 32 2.44 7.15 4.26
N VAL A 33 1.75 7.88 3.39
CA VAL A 33 1.91 7.79 1.93
C VAL A 33 2.04 9.21 1.38
N ASP A 34 2.87 9.39 0.34
CA ASP A 34 2.95 10.62 -0.47
C ASP A 34 3.47 11.90 0.23
N VAL A 35 3.73 11.83 1.54
CA VAL A 35 4.23 12.95 2.35
C VAL A 35 5.28 12.46 3.34
N GLY A 36 6.06 13.39 3.88
CA GLY A 36 7.08 13.13 4.90
C GLY A 36 8.48 12.93 4.33
N CYS A 37 8.66 12.89 3.01
CA CYS A 37 9.96 12.74 2.34
C CYS A 37 10.75 11.50 2.80
N VAL A 38 10.06 10.43 3.23
CA VAL A 38 10.68 9.18 3.69
C VAL A 38 10.08 7.97 2.99
N TYR A 39 10.96 7.10 2.47
CA TYR A 39 10.61 5.74 2.04
C TYR A 39 11.27 4.75 3.01
N ASP A 40 10.46 4.15 3.86
CA ASP A 40 10.87 3.16 4.84
C ASP A 40 9.74 2.13 5.02
N PRO A 41 9.82 0.96 4.34
CA PRO A 41 8.82 -0.08 4.44
C PRO A 41 8.68 -0.69 5.84
N CYS A 42 9.75 -0.68 6.64
CA CYS A 42 9.74 -1.25 7.99
C CYS A 42 8.90 -0.40 8.95
N HIS A 43 8.84 0.91 8.71
CA HIS A 43 8.03 1.87 9.48
C HIS A 43 6.80 2.39 8.70
N HIS A 44 6.41 1.67 7.64
CA HIS A 44 5.25 2.01 6.79
C HIS A 44 5.23 3.47 6.31
N ARG A 45 6.38 3.97 5.85
CA ARG A 45 6.54 5.28 5.19
C ARG A 45 6.74 5.06 3.69
N TYR A 46 5.81 5.55 2.87
CA TYR A 46 5.76 5.30 1.43
C TYR A 46 5.66 6.61 0.64
N ASP A 47 6.64 7.50 0.82
CA ASP A 47 6.81 8.68 -0.01
C ASP A 47 7.89 8.45 -1.09
N HIS A 48 7.72 9.09 -2.25
CA HIS A 48 8.62 8.97 -3.40
C HIS A 48 9.16 10.32 -3.91
N HIS A 49 8.78 11.43 -3.26
CA HIS A 49 9.12 12.79 -3.71
C HIS A 49 10.59 13.17 -3.54
N GLN A 50 11.40 12.34 -2.88
CA GLN A 50 12.82 12.58 -2.71
C GLN A 50 13.54 12.50 -4.06
N SER A 51 14.45 13.44 -4.31
CA SER A 51 15.29 13.41 -5.52
C SER A 51 16.15 12.15 -5.59
N SER A 52 16.58 11.65 -4.42
CA SER A 52 17.35 10.42 -4.26
C SER A 52 16.54 9.13 -4.38
N PHE A 53 15.20 9.19 -4.33
CA PHE A 53 14.38 7.98 -4.36
C PHE A 53 14.47 7.30 -5.72
N ASP A 54 14.96 6.07 -5.76
CA ASP A 54 15.14 5.27 -6.99
C ASP A 54 14.36 3.95 -6.94
N GLY A 55 13.44 3.80 -5.99
CA GLY A 55 12.70 2.57 -5.76
C GLY A 55 11.90 2.12 -6.99
N THR A 56 12.21 0.92 -7.49
CA THR A 56 11.51 0.25 -8.59
C THR A 56 10.90 -1.08 -8.14
N MET A 57 10.23 -1.78 -9.07
CA MET A 57 9.70 -3.12 -8.88
C MET A 57 10.61 -4.16 -9.54
N THR A 58 10.84 -5.28 -8.87
CA THR A 58 11.45 -6.47 -9.45
C THR A 58 10.59 -7.68 -9.07
N THR A 59 10.34 -8.54 -10.05
CA THR A 59 9.67 -9.83 -9.88
C THR A 59 10.58 -10.94 -10.40
N ASP A 60 10.24 -12.19 -10.13
CA ASP A 60 11.00 -13.35 -10.63
C ASP A 60 11.10 -13.39 -12.17
N LYS A 61 10.19 -12.70 -12.87
CA LYS A 61 10.14 -12.65 -14.33
C LYS A 61 10.83 -11.44 -14.93
N ARG A 62 10.91 -10.32 -14.20
CA ARG A 62 11.36 -9.04 -14.76
C ARG A 62 11.77 -8.03 -13.68
N ALA A 63 12.87 -7.33 -13.93
CA ALA A 63 13.20 -6.07 -13.26
C ALA A 63 12.64 -4.88 -14.06
N TYR A 64 11.91 -3.99 -13.39
CA TYR A 64 11.35 -2.78 -13.98
C TYR A 64 12.23 -1.57 -13.66
N LYS A 65 12.29 -0.60 -14.58
CA LYS A 65 13.09 0.63 -14.42
C LYS A 65 12.26 1.85 -14.01
N THR A 66 10.93 1.74 -14.06
CA THR A 66 10.02 2.83 -13.70
C THR A 66 10.06 3.06 -12.18
N ARG A 67 10.34 4.30 -11.77
CA ARG A 67 10.26 4.73 -10.37
C ARG A 67 8.82 4.63 -9.88
N LEU A 68 8.63 4.08 -8.69
CA LEU A 68 7.30 3.87 -8.14
C LEU A 68 6.73 5.16 -7.54
N SER A 69 5.44 5.39 -7.77
CA SER A 69 4.66 6.37 -7.01
C SER A 69 4.29 5.80 -5.64
N SER A 70 3.70 6.60 -4.75
CA SER A 70 3.17 6.13 -3.47
C SER A 70 2.20 4.96 -3.63
N ALA A 71 1.35 4.97 -4.66
CA ALA A 71 0.46 3.84 -4.95
C ALA A 71 1.23 2.61 -5.44
N GLY A 72 2.29 2.79 -6.23
CA GLY A 72 3.17 1.71 -6.66
C GLY A 72 3.95 1.10 -5.49
N LEU A 73 4.37 1.92 -4.53
CA LEU A 73 5.01 1.46 -3.28
C LEU A 73 4.04 0.65 -2.42
N VAL A 74 2.82 1.14 -2.22
CA VAL A 74 1.77 0.37 -1.53
C VAL A 74 1.50 -0.96 -2.26
N TYR A 75 1.37 -0.95 -3.58
CA TYR A 75 1.19 -2.18 -4.35
C TYR A 75 2.39 -3.15 -4.19
N LYS A 76 3.62 -2.62 -4.18
CA LYS A 76 4.84 -3.44 -3.98
C LYS A 76 4.83 -4.21 -2.68
N HIS A 77 4.33 -3.61 -1.60
CA HIS A 77 4.37 -4.20 -0.26
C HIS A 77 3.09 -4.95 0.13
N PHE A 78 1.93 -4.51 -0.36
CA PHE A 78 0.62 -5.06 0.04
C PHE A 78 -0.15 -5.71 -1.12
N GLY A 79 0.27 -5.53 -2.37
CA GLY A 79 -0.50 -5.94 -3.55
C GLY A 79 -0.80 -7.42 -3.60
N LYS A 80 0.17 -8.27 -3.21
CA LYS A 80 -0.04 -9.71 -3.13
C LYS A 80 -1.13 -10.07 -2.11
N GLN A 81 -1.03 -9.54 -0.89
CA GLN A 81 -2.03 -9.75 0.15
C GLN A 81 -3.42 -9.30 -0.31
N ILE A 82 -3.53 -8.10 -0.90
CA ILE A 82 -4.81 -7.57 -1.39
C ILE A 82 -5.46 -8.50 -2.40
N ILE A 83 -4.68 -9.05 -3.34
CA ILE A 83 -5.19 -9.98 -4.37
C ILE A 83 -5.58 -11.31 -3.72
N ASP A 84 -4.72 -11.87 -2.86
CA ASP A 84 -4.98 -13.14 -2.19
C ASP A 84 -6.25 -13.06 -1.33
N ASP A 85 -6.40 -12.01 -0.52
CA ASP A 85 -7.58 -11.76 0.33
C ASP A 85 -8.86 -11.63 -0.51
N TYR A 86 -8.80 -10.89 -1.63
CA TYR A 86 -9.94 -10.73 -2.54
C TYR A 86 -10.36 -12.06 -3.19
N VAL A 87 -9.40 -12.84 -3.71
CA VAL A 87 -9.67 -14.14 -4.34
C VAL A 87 -10.24 -15.12 -3.33
N SER A 88 -9.66 -15.19 -2.12
CA SER A 88 -10.18 -16.04 -1.04
C SER A 88 -11.62 -15.69 -0.65
N ALA A 89 -11.95 -14.40 -0.58
CA ALA A 89 -13.32 -13.96 -0.30
C ALA A 89 -14.31 -14.39 -1.40
N CYS A 90 -13.94 -14.25 -2.68
CA CYS A 90 -14.77 -14.67 -3.81
C CYS A 90 -15.00 -16.19 -3.86
N LEU A 91 -13.99 -16.99 -3.53
CA LEU A 91 -14.13 -18.45 -3.50
C LEU A 91 -15.00 -18.92 -2.34
N SER A 92 -14.96 -18.21 -1.20
CA SER A 92 -15.74 -18.55 -0.01
C SER A 92 -17.23 -18.21 -0.14
N SER A 93 -17.57 -17.20 -0.97
CA SER A 93 -18.95 -16.77 -1.19
C SER A 93 -19.72 -17.59 -2.24
N GLY A 94 -19.06 -18.52 -2.95
CA GLY A 94 -19.66 -19.38 -3.98
C GLY A 94 -20.29 -20.70 -3.49
N GLY A 95 -20.24 -21.02 -2.20
CA GLY A 95 -20.64 -22.32 -1.64
C GLY A 95 -22.04 -22.42 -1.02
N GLY A 96 -22.85 -21.35 -1.05
CA GLY A 96 -24.12 -21.27 -0.31
C GLY A 96 -25.37 -21.30 -1.19
N GLY A 97 -25.53 -22.31 -2.04
CA GLY A 97 -26.68 -22.45 -2.93
C GLY A 97 -27.06 -23.91 -3.17
N GLY A 98 -27.59 -24.56 -2.13
CA GLY A 98 -28.14 -25.91 -2.21
C GLY A 98 -28.66 -26.34 -0.86
N ASP A 99 -29.92 -25.97 -0.58
CA ASP A 99 -30.89 -26.66 0.29
C ASP A 99 -32.29 -26.13 -0.06
#